data_AF-A0A7C6A521-F1
#
_entry.id   AF-A0A7C6A521-F1
#
_cell.length_a   1.000
_cell.length_b   1.000
_cell.length_c   1.000
_cell.angle_alpha   90.00
_cell.angle_beta   90.00
_cell.angle_gamma   90.00
#
_symmetry.space_group_name_H-M   'P 1'
#
loop_
_entity.id
_entity.type
_entity.pdbx_description
1 polymer ?
#
loop_
_entity_poly.entity_id
_entity_poly.type
_entity_poly.pdbx_seq_one_letter_code
_entity_poly.pdbx_strand_id
1 'polypeptide(L)' 'MRRKRFTGSQETVPKELLDHARRSLETDKLKKATKCVVCGAETSPTSTESLCWVCRRLKISAWREIEQQLAAQE' A
#
# COMPACT_ATOMS: atom_id res chain seq x y z
N MET A 1 -4.01 -40.94 -33.47
CA MET A 1 -2.92 -39.95 -33.37
C MET A 1 -2.36 -39.93 -31.96
N ARG A 2 -1.10 -40.35 -31.75
CA ARG A 2 -0.49 -40.45 -30.40
C ARG A 2 0.16 -39.12 -30.05
N ARG A 3 -0.39 -38.38 -29.06
CA ARG A 3 0.22 -37.12 -28.59
C ARG A 3 1.54 -37.41 -27.86
N LYS A 4 2.63 -36.83 -28.36
CA LYS A 4 3.95 -36.86 -27.69
C LYS A 4 3.84 -36.03 -26.41
N ARG A 5 4.08 -36.63 -25.24
CA ARG A 5 4.14 -35.89 -23.97
C ARG A 5 5.45 -35.10 -23.94
N PHE A 6 5.36 -33.78 -23.84
CA PHE A 6 6.50 -32.91 -23.62
C PHE A 6 7.01 -33.17 -22.19
N THR A 7 8.11 -33.90 -22.08
CA THR A 7 8.83 -34.20 -20.83
C THR A 7 10.07 -33.33 -20.82
N GLY A 8 9.84 -32.04 -20.64
CA GLY A 8 10.91 -31.04 -20.59
C GLY A 8 10.59 -30.06 -19.49
N SER A 9 10.84 -30.45 -18.24
CA SER A 9 11.06 -29.49 -17.16
C SER A 9 12.42 -28.83 -17.39
N GLN A 10 12.62 -28.19 -18.55
CA GLN A 10 13.63 -27.15 -18.60
C GLN A 10 13.06 -26.04 -17.74
N GLU A 11 13.74 -25.75 -16.64
CA GLU A 11 13.54 -24.52 -15.90
C GLU A 11 13.85 -23.37 -16.88
N THR A 12 12.83 -22.96 -17.64
CA THR A 12 12.90 -21.95 -18.72
C THR A 12 13.31 -20.58 -18.17
N VAL A 13 13.29 -20.43 -16.84
CA VAL A 13 13.61 -19.19 -16.15
C VAL A 13 14.97 -19.34 -15.46
N PRO A 14 16.01 -18.63 -15.93
CA PRO A 14 17.28 -18.51 -15.22
C PRO A 14 17.09 -18.13 -13.75
N LYS A 15 17.79 -18.84 -12.84
CA LYS A 15 17.73 -18.57 -11.38
C LYS A 15 18.11 -17.13 -11.03
N GLU A 16 18.96 -16.51 -11.83
CA GLU A 16 19.35 -15.10 -11.70
C GLU A 16 18.16 -14.15 -11.89
N LEU A 17 17.25 -14.45 -12.83
CA LEU A 17 16.02 -13.67 -13.02
C LEU A 17 15.07 -13.81 -11.83
N LEU A 18 15.00 -15.00 -11.22
CA LEU A 18 14.22 -15.22 -10.00
C LEU A 18 14.81 -14.46 -8.81
N ASP A 19 16.13 -14.45 -8.65
CA ASP A 19 16.81 -13.70 -7.58
C ASP A 19 16.61 -12.18 -7.75
N HIS A 20 16.76 -11.67 -8.99
CA HIS A 20 16.53 -10.27 -9.29
C HIS A 20 15.08 -9.84 -9.03
N ALA A 21 14.10 -10.68 -9.42
CA ALA A 21 12.69 -10.45 -9.13
C ALA A 21 12.43 -10.40 -7.62
N ARG A 22 13.04 -11.32 -6.86
CA ARG A 22 12.90 -11.36 -5.40
C ARG A 22 13.46 -10.10 -4.73
N ARG A 23 14.66 -9.66 -5.13
CA ARG A 23 15.28 -8.42 -4.61
C ARG A 23 14.46 -7.17 -4.93
N SER A 24 13.89 -7.10 -6.13
CA SER A 24 13.02 -5.99 -6.55
C SER A 24 11.75 -5.89 -5.69
N LEU A 25 11.20 -7.02 -5.25
CA LEU A 25 10.06 -7.07 -4.33
C LEU A 25 10.44 -6.68 -2.89
N GLU A 26 11.69 -6.86 -2.47
CA GLU A 26 12.11 -6.45 -1.13
C GLU A 26 12.19 -4.94 -0.97
N THR A 27 12.50 -4.20 -2.04
CA THR A 27 12.38 -2.74 -2.08
C THR A 27 10.93 -2.26 -2.13
N ASP A 28 10.01 -3.12 -2.59
CA ASP A 28 8.55 -2.93 -2.55
C ASP A 28 7.93 -3.49 -1.25
N LYS A 29 8.69 -3.57 -0.15
CA LYS A 29 8.06 -3.70 1.17
C LYS A 29 7.44 -2.35 1.53
N LEU A 30 6.31 -2.08 0.88
CA LEU A 30 5.45 -0.94 1.07
C LEU A 30 5.29 -0.72 2.57
N LYS A 31 5.78 0.42 3.06
CA LYS A 31 5.61 0.84 4.46
C LYS A 31 4.13 0.67 4.78
N LYS A 32 3.84 -0.11 5.83
CA LYS A 32 2.50 -0.52 6.26
C LYS A 32 1.52 0.62 6.00
N ALA A 33 0.53 0.38 5.13
CA ALA A 33 -0.46 1.38 4.79
C ALA A 33 -1.06 1.94 6.08
N THR A 34 -0.83 3.23 6.33
CA THR A 34 -1.39 3.89 7.51
C THR A 34 -2.89 4.03 7.29
N LYS A 35 -3.69 4.01 8.36
CA LYS A 35 -5.14 4.23 8.27
C LYS A 35 -5.44 5.70 8.49
N CYS A 36 -6.45 6.20 7.80
CA CYS A 36 -6.92 7.56 7.90
C CYS A 36 -7.47 7.81 9.31
N VAL A 37 -7.02 8.85 10.00
CA VAL A 37 -7.50 9.18 11.35
C VAL A 37 -8.96 9.64 11.39
N VAL A 38 -9.51 10.06 10.24
CA VAL A 38 -10.90 10.54 10.12
C VAL A 38 -11.88 9.40 9.85
N CYS A 39 -11.57 8.53 8.89
CA CYS A 39 -12.50 7.51 8.39
C CYS A 39 -11.97 6.07 8.42
N GLY A 40 -10.72 5.86 8.85
CA GLY A 40 -10.11 4.53 8.93
C GLY A 40 -9.68 3.90 7.60
N ALA A 41 -9.95 4.55 6.46
CA ALA A 41 -9.56 4.09 5.13
C ALA A 41 -8.03 4.05 4.93
N GLU A 42 -7.55 3.24 4.00
CA GLU A 42 -6.12 3.17 3.67
C GLU A 42 -5.59 4.52 3.15
N THR A 43 -4.45 4.94 3.68
CA THR A 43 -3.73 6.14 3.24
C THR A 43 -2.59 5.76 2.33
N SER A 44 -2.29 6.62 1.35
CA SER A 44 -1.11 6.44 0.50
C SER A 44 0.15 6.33 1.37
N PRO A 45 1.03 5.34 1.11
CA PRO A 45 2.27 5.16 1.88
C PRO A 45 3.25 6.34 1.75
N THR A 46 3.03 7.23 0.79
CA THR A 46 3.80 8.47 0.57
C THR A 46 3.20 9.70 1.25
N SER A 47 2.03 9.57 1.90
CA SER A 47 1.37 10.70 2.55
C SER A 47 2.06 11.01 3.88
N THR A 48 2.55 12.25 4.03
CA THR A 48 3.06 12.77 5.31
C THR A 48 1.95 12.97 6.34
N GLU A 49 0.70 13.11 5.87
CA GLU A 49 -0.49 13.26 6.70
C GLU A 49 -1.22 11.91 6.76
N SER A 50 -1.60 11.45 7.96
CA SER A 50 -2.35 10.21 8.19
C SER A 50 -3.83 10.34 7.78
N LEU A 51 -4.07 10.86 6.59
CA LEU A 51 -5.37 11.13 5.98
C LEU A 51 -5.45 10.46 4.61
N CYS A 52 -6.62 9.92 4.27
CA CYS A 52 -6.87 9.49 2.90
C CYS A 52 -7.02 10.71 1.98
N TRP A 53 -6.83 10.52 0.67
CA TRP A 53 -6.88 11.62 -0.31
C TRP A 53 -8.22 12.39 -0.28
N VAL A 54 -9.32 11.71 0.07
CA VAL A 54 -10.65 12.31 0.23
C VAL A 54 -10.68 13.22 1.46
N CYS A 55 -10.35 12.70 2.65
CA CYS A 55 -10.36 13.48 3.88
C CYS A 55 -9.37 14.66 3.83
N ARG A 56 -8.24 14.48 3.12
CA ARG A 56 -7.27 15.55 2.85
C ARG A 56 -7.88 16.67 1.99
N ARG A 57 -8.57 16.31 0.90
CA ARG A 57 -9.19 17.30 -0.01
C ARG A 57 -10.39 18.01 0.61
N LEU A 58 -11.16 17.30 1.42
CA LEU A 58 -12.31 17.84 2.15
C LEU A 58 -11.90 18.62 3.41
N LYS A 59 -10.61 18.66 3.78
CA LYS A 59 -10.07 19.30 4.99
C LYS A 59 -10.79 18.88 6.30
N ILE A 60 -11.36 17.68 6.35
CA ILE A 60 -12.21 17.25 7.47
C ILE A 60 -11.43 17.21 8.80
N SER A 61 -10.13 16.96 8.76
CA SER A 61 -9.27 16.98 9.96
C SER A 61 -9.27 18.32 10.68
N ALA A 62 -9.24 19.44 9.95
CA ALA A 62 -9.25 20.78 10.53
C ALA A 62 -10.57 21.07 11.26
N TRP A 63 -11.68 20.51 10.78
CA TRP A 63 -12.98 20.69 11.40
C TRP A 63 -13.07 19.93 12.72
N ARG A 64 -12.62 18.68 12.73
CA ARG A 64 -12.54 17.85 13.94
C ARG A 64 -11.68 18.49 15.03
N GLU A 65 -10.55 19.09 14.64
CA GLU A 65 -9.64 19.76 15.58
C GLU A 65 -10.28 21.00 16.20
N ILE A 66 -10.99 21.82 15.41
CA ILE A 66 -11.74 22.99 15.89
C ILE A 66 -12.86 22.56 16.85
N GLU A 67 -13.61 21.49 16.54
CA GLU A 67 -14.65 20.97 17.43
C GLU A 67 -14.07 20.52 18.78
N GLN A 68 -12.92 19.83 18.78
CA GLN A 68 -12.24 19.46 20.03
C GLN A 68 -11.71 20.68 20.81
N GLN A 69 -11.21 21.72 20.12
CA GLN A 69 -10.76 22.94 20.78
C GLN A 69 -11.91 23.73 21.41
N LEU A 70 -13.10 23.72 20.80
CA LEU A 70 -14.29 24.36 21.37
C LEU A 70 -14.74 23.65 22.66
N ALA A 71 -14.81 22.32 22.65
CA ALA A 71 -15.21 21.51 23.81
C ALA A 71 -14.21 21.58 24.98
N ALA A 72 -12.95 21.96 24.72
CA ALA A 72 -11.93 22.10 25.75
C ALA A 72 -11.93 23.47 26.45
N GLN A 73 -12.72 24.44 25.97
CA GLN A 73 -12.84 25.78 26.57
C GLN A 73 -14.12 25.96 27.41
N GLU A 74 -14.88 24.89 27.63
CA GLU A 74 -16.11 24.84 28.44
C GLU A 74 -15.84 24.51 29.91
#